data_AF-A0A1H0IMN6-F1
#
_entry.id   AF-A0A1H0IMN6-F1
#
_cell.length_a   1.000
_cell.length_b   1.000
_cell.length_c   1.000
_cell.angle_alpha   90.00
_cell.angle_beta   90.00
_cell.angle_gamma   90.00
#
_symmetry.space_group_name_H-M   'P 1'
#
loop_
_entity.id
_entity.type
_entity.pdbx_description
1 polymer ?
#
loop_
_entity_poly.entity_id
_entity_poly.type
_entity_poly.pdbx_seq_one_letter_code
_entity_poly.pdbx_strand_id
1 'polypeptide(L)'
;MAKEGIIEASVWIIMIIALLVFVPKKKMREASAVYLFKLFLTWGLGLFVVQMKWIEYPDRFIFPYAHKSNFTFEFFVYPSICVLFMLYYPEKKRYITQLGYFAAYCSIMTLLEVLIEHYTQLIHYIKWTWYWTWISLFLTFSLSRIYYIWFFRIKSKT
;
A
#
# COMPACT_ATOMS: atom_id res chain seq x y z
N MET A 1 -21.96 0.55 10.65
CA MET A 1 -21.96 2.02 10.51
C MET A 1 -20.99 2.76 11.45
N ALA A 2 -21.09 2.72 12.78
CA ALA A 2 -20.09 3.42 13.64
C ALA A 2 -18.77 2.66 13.82
N LYS A 3 -18.79 1.33 13.63
CA LYS A 3 -17.66 0.44 13.89
C LYS A 3 -16.57 0.56 12.81
N GLU A 4 -16.97 0.69 11.53
CA GLU A 4 -16.03 0.79 10.41
C GLU A 4 -15.28 2.13 10.44
N GLY A 5 -15.96 3.23 10.75
CA GLY A 5 -15.33 4.53 10.92
C GLY A 5 -14.29 4.59 12.06
N ILE A 6 -14.54 3.87 13.16
CA ILE A 6 -13.55 3.73 14.26
C ILE A 6 -12.33 2.93 13.78
N ILE A 7 -12.54 1.86 13.00
CA ILE A 7 -11.44 1.06 12.43
C ILE A 7 -10.59 1.93 11.50
N GLU A 8 -11.20 2.66 10.56
CA GLU A 8 -10.49 3.56 9.67
C GLU A 8 -9.69 4.63 10.42
N ALA A 9 -10.32 5.31 11.39
CA ALA A 9 -9.65 6.33 12.19
C ALA A 9 -8.47 5.76 12.99
N SER A 10 -8.64 4.55 13.53
CA SER A 10 -7.57 3.85 14.26
C SER A 10 -6.40 3.53 13.33
N VAL A 11 -6.68 3.03 12.13
CA VAL A 11 -5.66 2.76 11.10
C VAL A 11 -4.92 4.04 10.73
N TRP A 12 -5.63 5.17 10.58
CA TRP A 12 -5.01 6.45 10.27
C TRP A 12 -4.06 6.89 11.37
N ILE A 13 -4.50 6.88 12.62
CA ILE A 13 -3.69 7.27 13.78
C ILE A 13 -2.44 6.39 13.87
N ILE A 14 -2.60 5.08 13.74
CA ILE A 14 -1.47 4.12 13.77
C ILE A 14 -0.48 4.43 12.65
N MET A 15 -0.96 4.66 11.42
CA MET A 15 -0.10 4.95 10.28
C MET A 15 0.60 6.31 10.38
N ILE A 16 -0.07 7.35 10.89
CA ILE A 16 0.54 8.65 11.15
C ILE A 16 1.66 8.52 12.19
N ILE A 17 1.39 7.85 13.31
CA ILE A 17 2.39 7.62 14.36
C ILE A 17 3.56 6.82 13.79
N ALA A 18 3.29 5.76 13.03
CA ALA A 18 4.33 4.96 12.40
C ALA A 18 5.21 5.81 11.47
N LEU A 19 4.62 6.66 10.61
CA LEU A 19 5.40 7.55 9.76
C LEU A 19 6.23 8.55 10.56
N LEU A 20 5.68 9.16 11.61
CA LEU A 20 6.40 10.14 12.43
C LEU A 20 7.57 9.53 13.21
N VAL A 21 7.40 8.28 13.69
CA VAL A 21 8.42 7.57 14.48
C VAL A 21 9.48 6.93 13.59
N PHE A 22 9.07 6.28 12.51
CA PHE A 22 9.96 5.45 11.68
C PHE A 22 10.53 6.17 10.45
N VAL A 23 10.06 7.38 10.10
CA VAL A 23 10.66 8.17 9.01
C VAL A 23 11.63 9.21 9.58
N PRO A 24 12.95 9.03 9.45
CA PRO A 24 13.91 10.02 9.93
C PRO A 24 13.80 11.31 9.11
N LYS A 25 13.91 12.47 9.77
CA LYS A 25 13.91 13.79 9.11
C LYS A 25 14.90 13.89 7.93
N LYS A 26 16.05 13.23 8.05
CA LYS A 26 17.10 13.18 7.01
C LYS A 26 16.64 12.49 5.71
N LYS A 27 15.71 11.53 5.81
CA LYS A 27 15.18 10.77 4.68
C LYS A 27 13.79 11.23 4.22
N MET A 28 13.30 12.39 4.69
CA MET A 28 11.97 12.88 4.31
C MET A 28 11.82 13.10 2.81
N ARG A 29 12.88 13.55 2.12
CA ARG A 29 12.88 13.72 0.65
C ARG A 29 12.69 12.40 -0.09
N GLU A 30 13.34 11.35 0.40
CA GLU A 30 13.21 9.99 -0.12
C GLU A 30 11.80 9.45 0.12
N ALA A 31 11.32 9.58 1.36
CA ALA A 31 9.99 9.18 1.76
C ALA A 31 8.90 9.87 0.91
N SER A 32 8.97 11.19 0.72
CA SER A 32 7.97 11.92 -0.06
C SER A 32 7.95 11.50 -1.53
N ALA A 33 9.12 11.28 -2.14
CA ALA A 33 9.19 10.88 -3.55
C ALA A 33 8.60 9.48 -3.76
N VAL A 34 8.96 8.52 -2.89
CA VAL A 34 8.41 7.15 -2.94
C VAL A 34 6.91 7.15 -2.66
N TYR A 35 6.46 7.94 -1.67
CA TYR A 35 5.04 8.06 -1.34
C TYR A 35 4.23 8.54 -2.55
N LEU A 36 4.63 9.65 -3.17
CA LEU A 36 3.92 10.23 -4.31
C LEU A 36 3.91 9.31 -5.53
N PHE A 37 5.02 8.63 -5.78
CA PHE A 37 5.09 7.65 -6.87
C PHE A 37 4.17 6.45 -6.61
N LYS A 38 4.18 5.93 -5.38
CA LYS A 38 3.30 4.82 -4.98
C LYS A 38 1.83 5.25 -5.03
N LEU A 39 1.52 6.46 -4.59
CA LEU A 39 0.19 7.05 -4.64
C LEU A 39 -0.36 7.08 -6.07
N PHE A 40 0.47 7.48 -7.04
CA PHE A 40 0.09 7.46 -8.46
C PHE A 40 -0.24 6.04 -8.94
N LEU A 41 0.58 5.05 -8.58
CA LEU A 41 0.34 3.64 -8.95
C LEU A 41 -0.92 3.06 -8.31
N THR A 42 -1.10 3.26 -7.00
CA THR A 42 -2.26 2.71 -6.26
C THR A 42 -3.55 3.34 -6.73
N TRP A 43 -3.55 4.65 -6.99
CA TRP A 43 -4.71 5.33 -7.54
C TRP A 43 -5.09 4.82 -8.94
N GLY A 44 -4.10 4.66 -9.82
CA GLY A 44 -4.33 4.14 -11.17
C GLY A 44 -4.90 2.72 -11.16
N LEU A 45 -4.36 1.84 -10.33
CA LEU A 45 -4.86 0.47 -10.18
C LEU A 45 -6.23 0.43 -9.52
N GLY A 46 -6.47 1.20 -8.46
CA GLY A 46 -7.77 1.28 -7.79
C GLY A 46 -8.88 1.68 -8.75
N LEU A 47 -8.66 2.73 -9.55
CA LEU A 47 -9.60 3.14 -10.59
C LEU A 47 -9.83 2.04 -11.64
N PHE A 48 -8.76 1.39 -12.11
CA PHE A 48 -8.86 0.33 -13.10
C PHE A 48 -9.72 -0.86 -12.59
N VAL A 49 -9.42 -1.34 -11.38
CA VAL A 49 -10.10 -2.50 -10.78
C VAL A 49 -11.59 -2.20 -10.51
N VAL A 50 -11.91 -0.98 -10.09
CA VAL A 50 -13.29 -0.54 -9.88
C VAL A 50 -14.05 -0.35 -11.20
N GLN A 51 -13.42 0.22 -12.22
CA GLN A 51 -14.03 0.37 -13.55
C GLN A 51 -14.36 -0.98 -14.18
N MET A 52 -13.48 -1.97 -13.98
CA MET A 52 -13.68 -3.35 -14.45
C MET A 52 -14.69 -4.14 -13.60
N LYS A 53 -15.24 -3.53 -12.53
CA LYS A 53 -16.16 -4.17 -11.56
C LYS A 53 -15.58 -5.45 -10.95
N TRP A 54 -14.28 -5.45 -10.69
CA TRP A 54 -13.60 -6.58 -10.06
C TRP A 54 -13.69 -6.51 -8.54
N ILE A 55 -13.61 -5.29 -7.99
CA ILE A 55 -13.84 -4.96 -6.59
C ILE A 55 -14.92 -3.88 -6.51
N GLU A 56 -15.78 -3.99 -5.51
CA GLU A 56 -16.75 -2.97 -5.15
C GLU A 56 -16.52 -2.55 -3.69
N TYR A 57 -16.74 -1.26 -3.43
CA TYR A 57 -16.60 -0.66 -2.11
C TYR A 57 -17.99 -0.17 -1.67
N PRO A 58 -18.76 -1.01 -0.94
CA PRO A 58 -20.17 -0.75 -0.65
C PRO A 58 -20.36 0.34 0.41
N ASP A 59 -19.59 0.30 1.50
CA ASP A 59 -19.59 1.38 2.51
C ASP A 59 -18.50 2.43 2.21
N ARG A 60 -18.95 3.64 1.85
CA ARG A 60 -18.08 4.78 1.48
C ARG A 60 -18.18 5.85 2.54
N PHE A 61 -17.48 5.65 3.65
CA PHE A 61 -17.70 6.43 4.88
C PHE A 61 -17.34 7.92 4.74
N ILE A 62 -16.19 8.23 4.12
CA ILE A 62 -15.65 9.61 4.10
C ILE A 62 -16.00 10.35 2.80
N PHE A 63 -16.07 9.65 1.66
CA PHE A 63 -16.40 10.23 0.36
C PHE A 63 -17.50 9.43 -0.35
N PRO A 64 -18.78 9.59 0.03
CA PRO A 64 -19.87 8.84 -0.58
C PRO A 64 -20.04 9.10 -2.08
N TYR A 65 -19.69 10.33 -2.53
CA TYR A 65 -19.95 10.81 -3.88
C TYR A 65 -18.71 11.03 -4.77
N ALA A 66 -17.50 11.20 -4.19
CA ALA A 66 -16.35 11.69 -4.96
C ALA A 66 -15.47 10.59 -5.57
N HIS A 67 -15.37 9.42 -4.93
CA HIS A 67 -14.51 8.33 -5.40
C HIS A 67 -15.21 6.98 -5.28
N LYS A 68 -15.17 6.20 -6.36
CA LYS A 68 -15.67 4.82 -6.38
C LYS A 68 -14.72 3.82 -5.70
N SER A 69 -13.64 4.31 -5.08
CA SER A 69 -12.54 3.50 -4.53
C SER A 69 -12.31 3.80 -3.04
N ASN A 70 -11.78 2.84 -2.28
CA ASN A 70 -11.47 3.01 -0.86
C ASN A 70 -10.26 3.96 -0.66
N PHE A 71 -10.59 5.23 -0.44
CA PHE A 71 -9.62 6.33 -0.33
C PHE A 71 -8.56 6.07 0.76
N THR A 72 -8.99 5.58 1.93
CA THR A 72 -8.11 5.33 3.08
C THR A 72 -6.96 4.38 2.71
N PHE A 73 -7.29 3.24 2.12
CA PHE A 73 -6.27 2.22 1.87
C PHE A 73 -5.38 2.58 0.68
N GLU A 74 -5.98 3.03 -0.42
CA GLU A 74 -5.25 3.28 -1.66
C GLU A 74 -4.38 4.54 -1.61
N PHE A 75 -4.84 5.58 -0.92
CA PHE A 75 -4.17 6.88 -0.91
C PHE A 75 -3.29 7.10 0.32
N PHE A 76 -3.57 6.40 1.43
CA PHE A 76 -2.86 6.64 2.67
C PHE A 76 -2.10 5.42 3.16
N VAL A 77 -2.77 4.30 3.44
CA VAL A 77 -2.14 3.13 4.07
C VAL A 77 -1.09 2.50 3.16
N TYR A 78 -1.43 2.18 1.91
CA TYR A 78 -0.49 1.50 1.00
C TYR A 78 0.74 2.34 0.62
N PRO A 79 0.62 3.63 0.28
CA PRO A 79 1.78 4.49 0.07
C PRO A 79 2.66 4.62 1.31
N SER A 80 2.06 4.74 2.50
CA SER A 80 2.80 4.83 3.77
C SER A 80 3.60 3.57 4.09
N ILE A 81 3.01 2.39 3.92
CA ILE A 81 3.70 1.11 4.15
C ILE A 81 4.83 0.93 3.13
N CYS A 82 4.62 1.35 1.87
CA CYS A 82 5.67 1.31 0.86
C CYS A 82 6.88 2.19 1.22
N VAL A 83 6.64 3.37 1.81
CA VAL A 83 7.72 4.23 2.31
C VAL A 83 8.52 3.52 3.40
N LEU A 84 7.84 2.95 4.40
CA LEU A 84 8.50 2.21 5.48
C LEU A 84 9.29 1.02 4.92
N PHE A 85 8.70 0.27 3.99
CA PHE A 85 9.37 -0.83 3.31
C PHE A 85 10.67 -0.37 2.63
N MET A 86 10.65 0.75 1.90
CA MET A 86 11.84 1.30 1.23
C MET A 86 12.93 1.69 2.21
N LEU A 87 12.56 2.42 3.26
CA LEU A 87 13.53 3.00 4.20
C LEU A 87 14.31 1.94 4.98
N TYR A 88 13.67 0.81 5.26
CA TYR A 88 14.22 -0.33 6.00
C TYR A 88 14.61 -1.50 5.10
N TYR A 89 14.58 -1.33 3.78
CA TYR A 89 14.88 -2.40 2.85
C TYR A 89 16.34 -2.90 3.02
N PRO A 90 16.56 -4.23 3.15
CA PRO A 90 17.89 -4.76 3.43
C PRO A 90 18.77 -4.83 2.17
N GLU A 91 19.27 -3.69 1.69
CA GLU A 91 20.07 -3.59 0.46
C GLU A 91 21.37 -4.41 0.49
N LYS A 92 21.98 -4.58 1.67
CA LYS A 92 23.28 -5.27 1.83
C LYS A 92 23.17 -6.79 1.99
N LYS A 93 21.95 -7.36 1.97
CA LYS A 93 21.71 -8.80 2.18
C LYS A 93 21.58 -9.54 0.84
N ARG A 94 21.69 -10.87 0.88
CA ARG A 94 21.54 -11.74 -0.29
C ARG A 94 20.18 -11.56 -0.97
N TYR A 95 20.14 -11.82 -2.28
CA TYR A 95 18.92 -11.73 -3.10
C TYR A 95 17.74 -12.54 -2.53
N ILE A 96 18.00 -13.72 -1.95
CA ILE A 96 16.95 -14.55 -1.33
C ILE A 96 16.32 -13.83 -0.11
N THR A 97 17.13 -13.18 0.72
CA THR A 97 16.63 -12.41 1.88
C THR A 97 15.81 -11.20 1.42
N GLN A 98 16.25 -10.56 0.34
CA GLN A 98 15.54 -9.46 -0.29
C GLN A 98 14.18 -9.90 -0.85
N LEU A 99 14.14 -11.02 -1.58
CA LEU A 99 12.90 -11.60 -2.11
C LEU A 99 11.96 -12.05 -0.99
N GLY A 100 12.49 -12.66 0.07
CA GLY A 100 11.73 -13.03 1.27
C GLY A 100 11.12 -11.81 1.96
N TYR A 101 11.84 -10.69 1.99
CA TYR A 101 11.34 -9.42 2.54
C TYR A 101 10.16 -8.87 1.71
N PHE A 102 10.28 -8.90 0.37
CA PHE A 102 9.17 -8.58 -0.54
C PHE A 102 7.96 -9.47 -0.32
N ALA A 103 8.17 -10.79 -0.32
CA ALA A 103 7.12 -11.78 -0.17
C ALA A 103 6.41 -11.63 1.19
N ALA A 104 7.17 -11.43 2.28
CA ALA A 104 6.61 -11.24 3.62
C ALA A 104 5.71 -10.00 3.68
N TYR A 105 6.17 -8.85 3.17
CA TYR A 105 5.36 -7.62 3.15
C TYR A 105 4.10 -7.78 2.29
N CYS A 106 4.22 -8.37 1.10
CA CYS A 106 3.06 -8.62 0.24
C CYS A 106 2.07 -9.58 0.92
N SER A 107 2.54 -10.67 1.51
CA SER A 107 1.70 -11.64 2.19
C SER A 107 0.99 -11.07 3.43
N ILE A 108 1.67 -10.27 4.25
CA ILE A 108 1.05 -9.60 5.40
C ILE A 108 -0.03 -8.63 4.92
N MET A 109 0.26 -7.85 3.88
CA MET A 109 -0.71 -6.91 3.32
C MET A 109 -1.93 -7.60 2.72
N THR A 110 -1.73 -8.66 1.92
CA THR A 110 -2.82 -9.45 1.37
C THR A 110 -3.63 -10.13 2.47
N LEU A 111 -2.99 -10.65 3.51
CA LEU A 111 -3.70 -11.24 4.64
C LEU A 111 -4.59 -10.21 5.35
N LEU A 112 -4.06 -9.01 5.63
CA LEU A 112 -4.84 -7.94 6.22
C LEU A 112 -6.01 -7.52 5.32
N GLU A 113 -5.80 -7.43 4.00
CA GLU A 113 -6.86 -7.11 3.04
C GLU A 113 -7.97 -8.17 3.02
N VAL A 114 -7.61 -9.46 3.01
CA VAL A 114 -8.59 -10.56 3.06
C VAL A 114 -9.33 -10.60 4.39
N LEU A 115 -8.66 -10.30 5.51
CA LEU A 115 -9.35 -10.16 6.80
C LEU A 115 -10.33 -8.99 6.78
N ILE A 116 -9.95 -7.84 6.21
CA ILE A 116 -10.84 -6.69 6.07
C ILE A 116 -12.03 -7.04 5.18
N GLU A 117 -11.81 -7.70 4.05
CA GLU A 117 -12.87 -8.16 3.14
C GLU A 117 -13.84 -9.14 3.81
N HIS A 118 -13.33 -10.08 4.61
CA HIS A 118 -14.17 -11.08 5.28
C HIS A 118 -14.95 -10.54 6.48
N TYR A 119 -14.34 -9.62 7.25
CA TYR A 119 -14.90 -9.14 8.52
C TYR A 119 -15.56 -7.76 8.44
N THR A 120 -15.39 -7.02 7.33
CA THR A 120 -15.95 -5.67 7.18
C THR A 120 -16.59 -5.49 5.81
N GLN A 121 -17.56 -4.57 5.73
CA GLN A 121 -18.17 -4.17 4.46
C GLN A 121 -17.35 -3.07 3.74
N LEU A 122 -16.05 -2.97 4.05
CA LEU A 122 -15.18 -1.97 3.43
C LEU A 122 -14.79 -2.37 2.02
N ILE A 123 -14.62 -3.65 1.72
CA ILE A 123 -14.15 -4.18 0.44
C ILE A 123 -14.96 -5.42 0.09
N HIS A 124 -15.52 -5.49 -1.12
CA HIS A 124 -16.22 -6.65 -1.62
C HIS A 124 -15.60 -7.14 -2.92
N TYR A 125 -15.10 -8.37 -2.92
CA TYR A 125 -14.58 -9.00 -4.14
C TYR A 125 -15.73 -9.54 -4.99
N ILE A 126 -15.81 -9.08 -6.26
CA ILE A 126 -16.82 -9.61 -7.21
C ILE A 126 -16.18 -10.66 -8.11
N LYS A 127 -15.09 -10.29 -8.79
CA LYS A 127 -14.28 -11.17 -9.66
C LYS A 127 -12.81 -11.17 -9.26
N TRP A 128 -12.46 -10.33 -8.29
CA TRP A 128 -11.12 -10.23 -7.75
C TRP A 128 -10.87 -11.36 -6.75
N THR A 129 -9.62 -11.74 -6.60
CA THR A 129 -9.19 -12.79 -5.67
C THR A 129 -7.95 -12.32 -4.94
N TRP A 130 -7.69 -12.91 -3.78
CA TRP A 130 -6.54 -12.56 -2.94
C TRP A 130 -5.19 -12.65 -3.68
N TYR A 131 -5.04 -13.57 -4.64
CA TYR A 131 -3.79 -13.70 -5.40
C TYR A 131 -3.56 -12.52 -6.35
N TRP A 132 -4.62 -11.88 -6.88
CA TRP A 132 -4.48 -10.66 -7.68
C TRP A 132 -3.99 -9.48 -6.84
N THR A 133 -4.45 -9.38 -5.59
CA THR A 133 -3.90 -8.43 -4.61
C THR A 133 -2.41 -8.69 -4.38
N TRP A 134 -2.03 -9.94 -4.14
CA TRP A 134 -0.63 -10.27 -3.90
C TRP A 134 0.27 -9.94 -5.10
N ILE A 135 -0.17 -10.26 -6.31
CA ILE A 135 0.56 -9.95 -7.56
C ILE A 135 0.66 -8.44 -7.78
N SER A 136 -0.43 -7.70 -7.60
CA SER A 136 -0.44 -6.23 -7.80
C SER A 136 0.43 -5.51 -6.78
N LEU A 137 0.43 -5.96 -5.52
CA LEU A 137 1.34 -5.48 -4.49
C LEU A 137 2.80 -5.76 -4.87
N PHE A 138 3.13 -7.01 -5.22
CA PHE A 138 4.48 -7.37 -5.59
C PHE A 138 5.01 -6.53 -6.77
N LEU A 139 4.18 -6.36 -7.80
CA LEU A 139 4.50 -5.56 -8.97
C LEU A 139 4.69 -4.09 -8.61
N THR A 140 3.74 -3.47 -7.91
CA THR A 140 3.82 -2.04 -7.56
C THR A 140 4.95 -1.72 -6.58
N PHE A 141 5.26 -2.60 -5.62
CA PHE A 141 6.45 -2.45 -4.76
C PHE A 141 7.74 -2.56 -5.58
N SER A 142 7.79 -3.48 -6.54
CA SER A 142 8.95 -3.63 -7.43
C SER A 142 9.16 -2.39 -8.30
N LEU A 143 8.10 -1.86 -8.92
CA LEU A 143 8.17 -0.61 -9.68
C LEU A 143 8.61 0.57 -8.80
N SER A 144 8.05 0.68 -7.60
CA SER A 144 8.44 1.73 -6.64
C SER A 144 9.92 1.64 -6.29
N ARG A 145 10.48 0.42 -6.27
CA ARG A 145 11.91 0.19 -5.99
C ARG A 145 12.80 0.56 -7.15
N ILE A 146 12.40 0.19 -8.36
CA ILE A 146 13.09 0.63 -9.57
C ILE A 146 13.12 2.17 -9.62
N TYR A 147 11.97 2.81 -9.36
CA TYR A 147 11.87 4.27 -9.28
C TYR A 147 12.78 4.85 -8.20
N TYR A 148 12.75 4.31 -6.98
CA TYR A 148 13.57 4.80 -5.87
C TYR A 148 15.08 4.75 -6.18
N ILE A 149 15.56 3.61 -6.70
CA ILE A 149 16.96 3.42 -7.06
C ILE A 149 17.37 4.36 -8.20
N TRP A 150 16.52 4.48 -9.22
CA TRP A 150 16.76 5.36 -10.37
C TRP A 150 16.78 6.83 -9.99
N PHE A 151 15.78 7.29 -9.23
CA PHE A 151 15.60 8.70 -8.86
C PHE A 151 16.71 9.21 -7.94
N PHE A 152 17.10 8.41 -6.94
CA PHE A 152 18.18 8.76 -6.01
C PHE A 152 19.56 8.26 -6.45
N ARG A 153 19.66 7.61 -7.62
CA ARG A 153 20.89 7.04 -8.18
C ARG A 153 21.66 6.19 -7.16
N ILE A 154 20.93 5.39 -6.39
CA ILE A 154 21.53 4.50 -5.39
C ILE A 154 22.34 3.47 -6.16
N LYS A 155 23.65 3.41 -5.89
CA LYS A 155 24.50 2.37 -6.49
C LYS A 155 24.08 1.02 -5.92
N SER A 156 23.18 0.33 -6.63
CA SER A 156 22.94 -1.09 -6.42
C SER A 156 24.27 -1.80 -6.64
N LYS A 157 24.89 -2.30 -5.57
CA LYS A 157 26.01 -3.24 -5.70
C LYS A 157 25.41 -4.54 -6.22
N THR A 158 25.36 -4.66 -7.55
CA THR A 158 25.20 -5.93 -8.25
C THR A 158 26.34 -6.86 -7.86
#